data_AF-A0A8H3B8V8-F1
#
_entry.id   AF-A0A8H3B8V8-F1
#
_cell.length_a   1.000
_cell.length_b   1.000
_cell.length_c   1.000
_cell.angle_alpha   90.00
_cell.angle_beta   90.00
_cell.angle_gamma   90.00
#
_symmetry.space_group_name_H-M   'P 1'
#
loop_
_entity.id
_entity.type
_entity.pdbx_description
1 polymer ?
#
loop_
_entity_poly.entity_id
_entity_poly.type
_entity_poly.pdbx_seq_one_letter_code
_entity_poly.pdbx_strand_id
1 'polypeptide(L)'
;MVCWRLVFASVLATGSAFVAAAPAQAVLELSGVERLPTPATVQTSNATLAAADRDETNIRVLTFNCWGLRFVSQHRLARTIAIADRILNASPAYDVVALQELWLKSDHALVAEAVASVLPYSTVFYSGAFGSGLSLFSRYPIEQAQMHPFALAGDPIDVLGGDWFVGKGVAAATLAHPVLGHVELLTSHMFARGGETGTVLQQAHRLIGAWEYSQLIRRAAELGRYVIVAGDFNAVDGSAPLEFIRAHAKVQDAWWSTHNLTTPAVPIVFPIPKEGAATSALAAIHQHGVTADSPLNSWSSGKPLDAMARRHLGKRLDYVLYRGPDARAQFELVASEAKVVMTERMADLGVSLSDHFGVEVLLEITPAGVSTQPQQPEFVEIDATETLPPLPIPPPVARTRALVLHDTLHVLHAAIPASYAASTAYLTTGLACAFSLIALAVAAGAVGWGPNAKRYRPRVGRSNTDNASPVRVERKRPRAYTTPAPTHPTDTQSQSQSQPQTPLSSPPPPPHALRLPFLPSSSSGKSRPIQAPWWLGIVLVLVGGLLAAAGITLLYAGVLFGRWERNAIWDVIDQMERLGSRGGIGQ
;
A
#
# COMPACT_ATOMS: atom_id res chain seq x y z
N MET A 1 9.08 -37.98 -6.77
CA MET A 1 7.63 -38.21 -6.50
C MET A 1 7.46 -38.31 -4.99
N VAL A 2 6.42 -37.66 -4.43
CA VAL A 2 6.26 -37.23 -3.02
C VAL A 2 7.14 -35.99 -2.76
N CYS A 3 6.66 -34.78 -2.48
CA CYS A 3 5.52 -34.34 -1.67
C CYS A 3 4.91 -33.04 -2.25
N TRP A 4 3.80 -33.14 -2.99
CA TRP A 4 3.06 -31.99 -3.53
C TRP A 4 1.71 -31.76 -2.82
N ARG A 5 1.48 -32.44 -1.68
CA ARG A 5 0.15 -32.55 -1.04
C ARG A 5 -0.07 -31.63 0.18
N LEU A 6 0.89 -30.82 0.59
CA LEU A 6 0.75 -29.95 1.78
C LEU A 6 0.53 -28.45 1.46
N VAL A 7 0.53 -28.04 0.20
CA VAL A 7 0.27 -26.63 -0.19
C VAL A 7 -1.23 -26.34 -0.43
N PHE A 8 -2.05 -27.37 -0.67
CA PHE A 8 -3.47 -27.19 -1.01
C PHE A 8 -4.42 -27.09 0.19
N ALA A 9 -3.96 -27.32 1.42
CA ALA A 9 -4.83 -27.31 2.61
C ALA A 9 -4.87 -25.96 3.37
N SER A 10 -4.01 -24.98 3.05
CA SER A 10 -3.99 -23.67 3.73
C SER A 10 -4.62 -22.53 2.92
N VAL A 11 -5.07 -22.79 1.70
CA VAL A 11 -5.61 -21.76 0.78
C VAL A 11 -7.15 -21.62 0.88
N LEU A 12 -7.84 -22.52 1.59
CA LEU A 12 -9.30 -22.49 1.74
C LEU A 12 -9.79 -21.92 3.08
N ALA A 13 -8.92 -21.53 4.01
CA ALA A 13 -9.31 -21.01 5.32
C ALA A 13 -9.11 -19.49 5.50
N THR A 14 -8.47 -18.80 4.56
CA THR A 14 -8.17 -17.35 4.65
C THR A 14 -8.87 -16.49 3.60
N GLY A 15 -9.65 -17.10 2.70
CA GLY A 15 -10.34 -16.41 1.60
C GLY A 15 -11.75 -15.87 1.91
N SER A 16 -12.20 -15.85 3.16
CA SER A 16 -13.60 -15.53 3.49
C SER A 16 -13.81 -14.32 4.40
N ALA A 17 -12.76 -13.54 4.69
CA ALA A 17 -12.86 -12.46 5.68
C ALA A 17 -12.34 -11.10 5.19
N PHE A 18 -12.53 -10.73 3.91
CA PHE A 18 -12.34 -9.33 3.48
C PHE A 18 -13.24 -8.99 2.29
N VAL A 19 -14.55 -9.08 2.49
CA VAL A 19 -15.50 -8.31 1.67
C VAL A 19 -16.63 -7.86 2.58
N ALA A 20 -16.90 -6.55 2.52
CA ALA A 20 -18.06 -5.86 3.06
C ALA A 20 -18.08 -5.61 4.57
N ALA A 21 -17.63 -4.42 4.96
CA ALA A 21 -18.35 -3.60 5.95
C ALA A 21 -17.90 -2.13 5.83
N ALA A 22 -18.79 -1.25 5.38
CA ALA A 22 -18.72 0.17 5.71
C ALA A 22 -18.95 0.32 7.23
N PRO A 23 -18.28 1.25 7.95
CA PRO A 23 -18.45 1.32 9.39
C PRO A 23 -19.67 2.19 9.72
N ALA A 24 -20.81 1.54 9.94
CA ALA A 24 -21.87 2.09 10.78
C ALA A 24 -21.92 1.23 12.06
N GLN A 25 -21.72 1.89 13.19
CA GLN A 25 -21.95 1.40 14.56
C GLN A 25 -21.02 0.29 15.08
N ALA A 26 -19.98 0.74 15.79
CA ALA A 26 -19.47 0.05 16.98
C ALA A 26 -19.34 1.08 18.11
N VAL A 27 -20.48 1.60 18.59
CA VAL A 27 -20.61 2.15 19.93
C VAL A 27 -21.14 1.00 20.78
N LEU A 28 -20.24 0.25 21.41
CA LEU A 28 -20.57 -0.60 22.54
C LEU A 28 -19.55 -0.33 23.64
N GLU A 29 -20.10 0.00 24.80
CA GLU A 29 -19.44 0.51 25.99
C GLU A 29 -18.33 -0.44 26.49
N LEU A 30 -17.11 0.08 26.56
CA LEU A 30 -16.01 -0.48 27.34
C LEU A 30 -15.84 0.38 28.59
N SER A 31 -16.68 0.13 29.59
CA SER A 31 -16.44 0.57 30.96
C SER A 31 -15.27 -0.24 31.55
N GLY A 32 -14.11 0.38 31.73
CA GLY A 32 -13.02 -0.20 32.53
C GLY A 32 -11.62 -0.24 31.91
N VAL A 33 -11.31 0.57 30.90
CA VAL A 33 -9.92 0.80 30.47
C VAL A 33 -9.53 2.23 30.81
N GLU A 34 -8.55 2.34 31.70
CA GLU A 34 -7.75 3.52 31.97
C GLU A 34 -7.48 4.29 30.66
N ARG A 35 -7.76 5.60 30.65
CA ARG A 35 -7.77 6.43 29.43
C ARG A 35 -6.57 6.10 28.54
N LEU A 36 -6.81 5.57 27.33
CA LEU A 36 -5.80 5.53 26.29
C LEU A 36 -5.20 6.94 26.15
N PRO A 37 -3.87 7.09 26.08
CA PRO A 37 -3.27 8.39 25.80
C PRO A 37 -3.89 8.96 24.52
N THR A 38 -4.47 10.15 24.63
CA THR A 38 -4.87 10.98 23.49
C THR A 38 -3.71 11.03 22.49
N PRO A 39 -3.95 10.98 21.16
CA PRO A 39 -2.87 11.14 20.19
C PRO A 39 -2.11 12.41 20.54
N ALA A 40 -0.84 12.26 20.88
CA ALA A 40 0.04 13.36 21.21
C ALA A 40 0.07 14.30 20.00
N THR A 41 -0.78 15.32 20.09
CA THR A 41 -0.58 16.61 19.44
C THR A 41 0.78 17.08 19.95
N VAL A 42 1.65 17.48 19.01
CA VAL A 42 2.93 18.19 19.23
C VAL A 42 3.20 18.36 20.72
N GLN A 43 3.95 17.44 21.33
CA GLN A 43 4.41 17.70 22.69
C GLN A 43 5.39 18.86 22.60
N THR A 44 4.86 20.08 22.68
CA THR A 44 5.58 21.23 23.20
C THR A 44 5.72 20.97 24.70
N SER A 45 6.50 19.96 25.08
CA SER A 45 6.98 19.92 26.44
C SER A 45 7.83 21.18 26.59
N ASN A 46 7.39 22.12 27.44
CA ASN A 46 8.21 23.18 27.99
C ASN A 46 9.35 22.62 28.88
N ALA A 47 9.81 21.40 28.60
CA ALA A 47 11.08 20.90 29.07
C ALA A 47 12.14 21.67 28.28
N THR A 48 12.48 22.85 28.79
CA THR A 48 13.81 23.43 28.60
C THR A 48 14.78 22.42 29.20
N LEU A 49 15.04 21.31 28.48
CA LEU A 49 16.22 20.51 28.70
C LEU A 49 17.34 21.51 28.55
N ALA A 50 17.95 21.86 29.69
CA ALA A 50 19.12 22.71 29.75
C ALA A 50 20.01 22.29 28.59
N ALA A 51 20.31 23.24 27.69
CA ALA A 51 21.13 23.04 26.53
C ALA A 51 22.37 22.28 26.99
N ALA A 52 22.34 20.95 26.84
CA ALA A 52 23.51 20.14 27.03
C ALA A 52 24.47 20.68 25.98
N ASP A 53 25.72 20.90 26.39
CA ASP A 53 26.85 21.38 25.60
C ASP A 53 27.11 20.44 24.41
N ARG A 54 26.15 20.40 23.49
CA ARG A 54 26.09 19.55 22.32
C ARG A 54 26.32 20.48 21.16
N ASP A 55 27.29 20.07 20.36
CA ASP A 55 27.73 20.78 19.19
C ASP A 55 26.55 21.22 18.31
N GLU A 56 26.60 22.49 17.88
CA GLU A 56 25.63 23.09 16.96
C GLU A 56 26.30 23.39 15.60
N THR A 57 27.56 22.97 15.42
CA THR A 57 28.26 23.05 14.14
C THR A 57 28.04 21.81 13.27
N ASN A 58 27.26 20.83 13.72
CA ASN A 58 26.85 19.69 12.92
C ASN A 58 25.47 19.17 13.31
N ILE A 59 24.90 18.35 12.43
CA ILE A 59 23.63 17.65 12.63
C ILE A 59 23.87 16.17 12.32
N ARG A 60 23.67 15.31 13.32
CA ARG A 60 23.71 13.85 13.14
C ARG A 60 22.32 13.30 12.82
N VAL A 61 22.19 12.71 11.64
CA VAL A 61 20.94 12.20 11.07
C VAL A 61 20.95 10.68 11.07
N LEU A 62 19.88 10.05 11.55
CA LEU A 62 19.60 8.63 11.34
C LEU A 62 18.34 8.45 10.52
N THR A 63 18.36 7.56 9.54
CA THR A 63 17.14 7.00 8.94
C THR A 63 17.09 5.48 9.07
N PHE A 64 15.92 4.94 9.38
CA PHE A 64 15.75 3.51 9.55
C PHE A 64 14.31 3.01 9.29
N ASN A 65 14.16 2.12 8.31
CA ASN A 65 12.95 1.33 8.12
C ASN A 65 12.87 0.24 9.19
N CYS A 66 11.83 0.27 10.03
CA CYS A 66 11.67 -0.56 11.23
C CYS A 66 10.97 -1.91 10.98
N TRP A 67 10.36 -2.10 9.81
CA TRP A 67 9.52 -3.25 9.48
C TRP A 67 8.53 -3.60 10.60
N GLY A 68 7.63 -2.67 10.94
CA GLY A 68 6.78 -2.73 12.14
C GLY A 68 5.34 -3.20 11.93
N LEU A 69 5.05 -4.03 10.92
CA LEU A 69 3.67 -4.43 10.58
C LEU A 69 3.06 -5.33 11.68
N ARG A 70 1.87 -4.98 12.19
CA ARG A 70 1.26 -5.62 13.37
C ARG A 70 1.19 -7.15 13.32
N PHE A 71 0.82 -7.70 12.16
CA PHE A 71 0.53 -9.12 11.98
C PHE A 71 1.53 -9.86 11.08
N VAL A 72 2.44 -9.14 10.43
CA VAL A 72 3.40 -9.70 9.49
C VAL A 72 4.79 -9.74 10.11
N SER A 73 5.17 -8.67 10.80
CA SER A 73 6.52 -8.50 11.31
C SER A 73 6.72 -9.29 12.61
N GLN A 74 7.63 -10.25 12.56
CA GLN A 74 7.95 -11.09 13.71
C GLN A 74 8.72 -10.31 14.78
N HIS A 75 8.53 -10.70 16.05
CA HIS A 75 9.17 -10.10 17.22
C HIS A 75 9.06 -8.55 17.30
N ARG A 76 8.00 -7.97 16.70
CA ARG A 76 7.85 -6.52 16.50
C ARG A 76 8.16 -5.69 17.76
N LEU A 77 7.52 -6.00 18.89
CA LEU A 77 7.68 -5.23 20.12
C LEU A 77 9.12 -5.29 20.65
N ALA A 78 9.71 -6.48 20.72
CA ALA A 78 11.09 -6.66 21.17
C ALA A 78 12.09 -5.91 20.27
N ARG A 79 11.91 -6.00 18.94
CA ARG A 79 12.72 -5.23 17.98
C ARG A 79 12.53 -3.73 18.15
N THR A 80 11.30 -3.25 18.31
CA THR A 80 11.02 -1.80 18.51
C THR A 80 11.68 -1.27 19.78
N ILE A 81 11.63 -2.03 20.89
CA ILE A 81 12.32 -1.67 22.13
C ILE A 81 13.85 -1.60 21.90
N ALA A 82 14.41 -2.60 21.21
CA ALA A 82 15.84 -2.61 20.91
C ALA A 82 16.25 -1.46 19.99
N ILE A 83 15.41 -1.07 19.03
CA ILE A 83 15.62 0.10 18.16
C ILE A 83 15.66 1.37 19.00
N ALA A 84 14.68 1.56 19.91
CA ALA A 84 14.65 2.71 20.81
C ALA A 84 15.89 2.78 21.71
N ASP A 85 16.31 1.65 22.28
CA ASP A 85 17.52 1.53 23.10
C ASP A 85 18.79 1.88 22.31
N ARG A 86 18.90 1.46 21.05
CA ARG A 86 20.01 1.81 20.16
C ARG A 86 20.06 3.30 19.84
N ILE A 87 18.91 3.92 19.62
CA ILE A 87 18.83 5.37 19.37
C ILE A 87 19.22 6.16 20.63
N LEU A 88 18.70 5.77 21.79
CA LEU A 88 18.98 6.43 23.08
C LEU A 88 20.48 6.36 23.43
N ASN A 89 21.09 5.19 23.27
CA ASN A 89 22.48 4.93 23.68
C ASN A 89 23.52 5.19 22.57
N ALA A 90 23.11 5.82 21.45
CA ALA A 90 24.03 6.18 20.39
C ALA A 90 25.08 7.19 20.90
N SER A 91 26.34 6.96 20.53
CA SER A 91 27.47 7.82 20.89
C SER A 91 28.36 8.07 19.66
N PRO A 92 28.42 9.32 19.14
CA PRO A 92 27.67 10.49 19.60
C PRO A 92 26.15 10.37 19.40
N ALA A 93 25.37 11.10 20.19
CA ALA A 93 23.91 11.06 20.11
C ALA A 93 23.40 11.63 18.77
N TYR A 94 22.24 11.15 18.32
CA TYR A 94 21.55 11.70 17.17
C TYR A 94 20.89 13.06 17.48
N ASP A 95 20.80 13.94 16.49
CA ASP A 95 20.05 15.20 16.57
C ASP A 95 18.69 15.09 15.88
N VAL A 96 18.60 14.28 14.82
CA VAL A 96 17.34 13.96 14.13
C VAL A 96 17.30 12.50 13.72
N VAL A 97 16.12 11.90 13.85
CA VAL A 97 15.85 10.50 13.48
C VAL A 97 14.58 10.41 12.66
N ALA A 98 14.65 9.75 11.51
CA ALA A 98 13.53 9.46 10.63
C ALA A 98 13.26 7.95 10.59
N LEU A 99 12.11 7.51 11.09
CA LEU A 99 11.72 6.11 11.09
C LEU A 99 10.61 5.85 10.08
N GLN A 100 10.79 4.81 9.27
CA GLN A 100 9.79 4.30 8.33
C GLN A 100 9.22 2.97 8.84
N GLU A 101 8.03 2.60 8.38
CA GLU A 101 7.31 1.39 8.80
C GLU A 101 7.07 1.25 10.32
N LEU A 102 7.02 2.37 11.05
CA LEU A 102 6.57 2.40 12.44
C LEU A 102 5.04 2.57 12.47
N TRP A 103 4.34 1.50 12.13
CA TRP A 103 2.90 1.56 11.79
C TRP A 103 1.98 1.81 12.98
N LEU A 104 2.32 1.36 14.19
CA LEU A 104 1.45 1.49 15.35
C LEU A 104 1.77 2.75 16.14
N LYS A 105 0.73 3.50 16.50
CA LYS A 105 0.84 4.65 17.43
C LYS A 105 1.49 4.27 18.77
N SER A 106 1.22 3.07 19.26
CA SER A 106 1.85 2.55 20.49
C SER A 106 3.35 2.39 20.33
N ASP A 107 3.80 1.97 19.14
CA ASP A 107 5.21 1.71 18.87
C ASP A 107 5.93 3.07 18.69
N HIS A 108 5.30 4.07 18.06
CA HIS A 108 5.78 5.45 18.09
C HIS A 108 5.91 6.00 19.51
N ALA A 109 4.85 5.89 20.33
CA ALA A 109 4.84 6.43 21.69
C ALA A 109 5.93 5.77 22.56
N LEU A 110 6.14 4.46 22.41
CA LEU A 110 7.20 3.73 23.08
C LEU A 110 8.59 4.28 22.72
N VAL A 111 8.86 4.48 21.43
CA VAL A 111 10.13 5.06 20.98
C VAL A 111 10.28 6.49 21.51
N ALA A 112 9.24 7.32 21.38
CA ALA A 112 9.26 8.72 21.81
C ALA A 112 9.56 8.86 23.31
N GLU A 113 8.90 8.05 24.15
CA GLU A 113 9.14 8.04 25.59
C GLU A 113 10.57 7.60 25.92
N ALA A 114 11.06 6.55 25.28
CA ALA A 114 12.40 6.03 25.51
C ALA A 114 13.51 7.03 25.13
N VAL A 115 13.34 7.79 24.04
CA VAL A 115 14.37 8.71 23.55
C VAL A 115 14.19 10.17 24.02
N ALA A 116 13.16 10.47 24.82
CA ALA A 116 12.78 11.83 25.18
C ALA A 116 13.90 12.66 25.85
N SER A 117 14.85 12.01 26.54
CA SER A 117 15.98 12.68 27.16
C SER A 117 17.01 13.22 26.16
N VAL A 118 17.02 12.71 24.93
CA VAL A 118 17.97 13.09 23.87
C VAL A 118 17.29 13.69 22.63
N LEU A 119 16.06 13.29 22.34
CA LEU A 119 15.23 13.71 21.21
C LEU A 119 13.81 14.04 21.74
N PRO A 120 13.64 15.16 22.47
CA PRO A 120 12.39 15.50 23.15
C PRO A 120 11.22 15.80 22.21
N TYR A 121 11.47 16.17 20.95
CA TYR A 121 10.42 16.52 20.01
C TYR A 121 10.17 15.36 19.06
N SER A 122 8.94 14.87 19.01
CA SER A 122 8.56 13.82 18.06
C SER A 122 7.22 14.09 17.41
N THR A 123 7.02 13.49 16.24
CA THR A 123 5.73 13.54 15.55
C THR A 123 5.52 12.27 14.72
N VAL A 124 4.25 11.89 14.59
CA VAL A 124 3.79 10.77 13.77
C VAL A 124 2.86 11.29 12.68
N PHE A 125 2.97 10.72 11.49
CA PHE A 125 2.20 11.17 10.34
C PHE A 125 1.07 10.19 9.99
N TYR A 126 -0.02 10.73 9.44
CA TYR A 126 -1.21 9.96 9.11
C TYR A 126 -1.50 10.05 7.61
N SER A 127 -1.77 8.90 7.01
CA SER A 127 -2.22 8.78 5.62
C SER A 127 -2.96 7.46 5.43
N GLY A 128 -3.80 7.38 4.39
CA GLY A 128 -4.54 6.18 4.04
C GLY A 128 -5.40 5.59 5.18
N ALA A 129 -5.72 4.31 5.05
CA ALA A 129 -6.51 3.54 6.02
C ALA A 129 -5.66 3.02 7.19
N PHE A 130 -4.35 2.81 6.99
CA PHE A 130 -3.47 2.15 7.95
C PHE A 130 -2.41 3.07 8.58
N GLY A 131 -2.42 4.37 8.26
CA GLY A 131 -1.36 5.30 8.62
C GLY A 131 -0.24 5.34 7.58
N SER A 132 0.68 6.30 7.69
CA SER A 132 1.82 6.41 6.77
C SER A 132 3.00 5.52 7.17
N GLY A 133 3.06 5.10 8.44
CA GLY A 133 4.22 4.41 9.01
C GLY A 133 5.44 5.32 9.19
N LEU A 134 5.30 6.64 9.02
CA LEU A 134 6.39 7.61 9.11
C LEU A 134 6.38 8.30 10.48
N SER A 135 7.54 8.38 11.11
CA SER A 135 7.76 9.10 12.37
C SER A 135 9.07 9.88 12.33
N LEU A 136 9.05 11.09 12.90
CA LEU A 136 10.24 11.92 13.07
C LEU A 136 10.48 12.21 14.54
N PHE A 137 11.75 12.23 14.93
CA PHE A 137 12.24 12.59 16.26
C PHE A 137 13.36 13.60 16.11
N SER A 138 13.40 14.60 16.98
CA SER A 138 14.34 15.71 16.88
C SER A 138 14.73 16.22 18.25
N ARG A 139 15.99 16.64 18.34
CA ARG A 139 16.53 17.50 19.39
C ARG A 139 15.97 18.93 19.29
N TYR A 140 15.67 19.39 18.08
CA TYR A 140 15.21 20.73 17.79
C TYR A 140 13.67 20.83 17.83
N PRO A 141 13.10 21.95 18.27
CA PRO A 141 11.65 22.14 18.26
C PRO A 141 11.05 21.95 16.87
N ILE A 142 9.97 21.17 16.78
CA ILE A 142 9.17 21.00 15.56
C ILE A 142 8.09 22.07 15.54
N GLU A 143 8.21 23.04 14.65
CA GLU A 143 7.28 24.17 14.53
C GLU A 143 6.10 23.85 13.61
N GLN A 144 6.34 23.07 12.56
CA GLN A 144 5.34 22.64 11.59
C GLN A 144 5.56 21.16 11.27
N ALA A 145 4.47 20.42 11.09
CA ALA A 145 4.51 19.04 10.63
C ALA A 145 3.35 18.77 9.67
N GLN A 146 3.64 18.27 8.48
CA GLN A 146 2.65 17.98 7.45
C GLN A 146 2.92 16.64 6.75
N MET A 147 1.84 15.92 6.45
CA MET A 147 1.89 14.75 5.57
C MET A 147 1.37 15.14 4.19
N HIS A 148 2.10 14.79 3.14
CA HIS A 148 1.73 14.93 1.75
C HIS A 148 1.61 13.54 1.10
N PRO A 149 0.40 12.96 1.04
CA PRO A 149 0.18 11.71 0.30
C PRO A 149 0.52 11.90 -1.17
N PHE A 150 1.14 10.90 -1.79
CA PHE A 150 1.36 10.91 -3.23
C PHE A 150 0.03 10.82 -3.97
N ALA A 151 -0.10 11.53 -5.09
CA ALA A 151 -1.30 11.45 -5.92
C ALA A 151 -1.53 10.04 -6.47
N LEU A 152 -0.46 9.24 -6.59
CA LEU A 152 -0.51 7.89 -7.09
C LEU A 152 0.49 6.97 -6.37
N ALA A 153 -0.02 6.00 -5.61
CA ALA A 153 0.78 5.00 -4.90
C ALA A 153 0.02 3.67 -4.81
N GLY A 154 0.32 2.72 -5.69
CA GLY A 154 -0.36 1.42 -5.77
C GLY A 154 -1.69 1.40 -6.52
N ASP A 155 -2.23 0.19 -6.65
CA ASP A 155 -3.49 -0.14 -7.31
C ASP A 155 -4.46 -0.74 -6.27
N PRO A 156 -5.74 -0.33 -6.21
CA PRO A 156 -6.73 -0.88 -5.28
C PRO A 156 -6.97 -2.39 -5.42
N ILE A 157 -6.68 -2.99 -6.57
CA ILE A 157 -6.78 -4.43 -6.81
C ILE A 157 -5.57 -5.19 -6.24
N ASP A 158 -4.42 -4.53 -6.10
CA ASP A 158 -3.22 -5.12 -5.48
C ASP A 158 -3.28 -5.07 -3.94
N VAL A 159 -4.30 -5.75 -3.39
CA VAL A 159 -4.56 -5.81 -1.94
C VAL A 159 -3.38 -6.40 -1.17
N LEU A 160 -2.70 -7.39 -1.75
CA LEU A 160 -1.52 -8.01 -1.13
C LEU A 160 -0.29 -7.09 -1.15
N GLY A 161 -0.20 -6.17 -2.12
CA GLY A 161 0.85 -5.16 -2.16
C GLY A 161 0.67 -4.07 -1.11
N GLY A 162 -0.58 -3.73 -0.75
CA GLY A 162 -0.89 -2.87 0.40
C GLY A 162 -0.58 -1.38 0.24
N ASP A 163 0.31 -0.99 -0.70
CA ASP A 163 0.75 0.40 -0.92
C ASP A 163 -0.40 1.39 -1.13
N TRP A 164 -1.48 0.94 -1.79
CA TRP A 164 -2.70 1.72 -1.99
C TRP A 164 -3.38 2.11 -0.67
N PHE A 165 -3.46 1.18 0.27
CA PHE A 165 -4.24 1.35 1.49
C PHE A 165 -3.51 2.16 2.56
N VAL A 166 -2.18 2.20 2.51
CA VAL A 166 -1.37 2.99 3.44
C VAL A 166 -1.24 4.45 3.01
N GLY A 167 -1.49 4.76 1.74
CA GLY A 167 -1.36 6.11 1.20
C GLY A 167 0.06 6.64 1.35
N LYS A 168 1.03 6.01 0.68
CA LYS A 168 2.44 6.44 0.68
C LYS A 168 2.56 7.93 0.34
N GLY A 169 3.58 8.58 0.87
CA GLY A 169 3.78 10.02 0.68
C GLY A 169 4.99 10.55 1.43
N VAL A 170 5.09 11.86 1.51
CA VAL A 170 6.19 12.58 2.15
C VAL A 170 5.70 13.20 3.45
N ALA A 171 6.34 12.84 4.55
CA ALA A 171 6.23 13.53 5.82
C ALA A 171 7.27 14.65 5.87
N ALA A 172 6.86 15.86 6.24
CA ALA A 172 7.70 17.03 6.31
C ALA A 172 7.55 17.69 7.68
N ALA A 173 8.68 18.07 8.29
CA ALA A 173 8.71 18.82 9.54
C ALA A 173 9.68 19.99 9.44
N THR A 174 9.23 21.17 9.84
CA THR A 174 10.09 22.35 9.96
C THR A 174 10.65 22.43 11.38
N LEU A 175 11.97 22.39 11.49
CA LEU A 175 12.72 22.40 12.73
C LEU A 175 13.32 23.79 12.98
N ALA A 176 13.28 24.26 14.23
CA ALA A 176 13.95 25.47 14.68
C ALA A 176 15.39 25.17 15.14
N HIS A 177 16.35 25.29 14.23
CA HIS A 177 17.77 25.10 14.51
C HIS A 177 18.42 26.41 14.98
N PRO A 178 19.23 26.41 16.06
CA PRO A 178 19.77 27.63 16.66
C PRO A 178 20.73 28.41 15.73
N VAL A 179 21.52 27.71 14.91
CA VAL A 179 22.46 28.33 13.94
C VAL A 179 21.83 28.55 12.56
N LEU A 180 21.26 27.51 11.95
CA LEU A 180 20.71 27.55 10.59
C LEU A 180 19.36 28.26 10.45
N GLY A 181 18.67 28.53 11.57
CA GLY A 181 17.27 28.95 11.54
C GLY A 181 16.36 27.78 11.18
N HIS A 182 15.58 27.89 10.09
CA HIS A 182 14.64 26.83 9.72
C HIS A 182 15.32 25.73 8.90
N VAL A 183 15.20 24.48 9.38
CA VAL A 183 15.58 23.27 8.65
C VAL A 183 14.33 22.47 8.33
N GLU A 184 14.12 22.14 7.06
CA GLU A 184 13.07 21.23 6.63
C GLU A 184 13.60 19.79 6.65
N LEU A 185 13.07 18.96 7.53
CA LEU A 185 13.32 17.53 7.59
C LEU A 185 12.19 16.79 6.89
N LEU A 186 12.49 16.13 5.77
CA LEU A 186 11.52 15.34 5.03
C LEU A 186 11.87 13.86 5.10
N THR A 187 10.87 13.01 5.35
CA THR A 187 10.99 11.55 5.26
C THR A 187 9.92 10.96 4.38
N SER A 188 10.25 9.87 3.69
CA SER A 188 9.33 9.15 2.83
C SER A 188 9.62 7.66 2.90
N HIS A 189 8.58 6.88 2.63
CA HIS A 189 8.68 5.48 2.25
C HIS A 189 8.01 5.39 0.88
N MET A 190 8.80 5.40 -0.18
CA MET A 190 8.28 5.48 -1.55
C MET A 190 7.66 4.16 -2.02
N PHE A 191 6.96 4.20 -3.16
CA PHE A 191 6.25 3.06 -3.74
C PHE A 191 7.17 1.85 -4.01
N ALA A 192 6.84 0.69 -3.45
CA ALA A 192 7.75 -0.47 -3.40
C ALA A 192 7.62 -1.39 -4.61
N ARG A 193 6.41 -1.55 -5.17
CA ARG A 193 6.19 -2.52 -6.25
C ARG A 193 7.02 -2.22 -7.51
N GLY A 194 7.44 -3.31 -8.16
CA GLY A 194 8.15 -3.28 -9.43
C GLY A 194 9.67 -3.17 -9.33
N GLY A 195 10.20 -2.55 -8.27
CA GLY A 195 11.64 -2.29 -8.18
C GLY A 195 12.19 -1.67 -9.46
N GLU A 196 13.32 -2.18 -9.93
CA GLU A 196 14.01 -1.75 -11.15
C GLU A 196 13.45 -2.38 -12.43
N THR A 197 12.55 -3.37 -12.29
CA THR A 197 12.04 -4.19 -13.42
C THR A 197 10.51 -4.15 -13.54
N GLY A 198 9.89 -3.16 -12.90
CA GLY A 198 8.45 -3.00 -12.86
C GLY A 198 7.85 -2.74 -14.23
N THR A 199 6.55 -2.97 -14.35
CA THR A 199 5.78 -2.52 -15.51
C THR A 199 5.89 -1.01 -15.68
N VAL A 200 5.64 -0.50 -16.90
CA VAL A 200 5.63 0.95 -17.18
C VAL A 200 4.73 1.72 -16.21
N LEU A 201 3.59 1.14 -15.83
CA LEU A 201 2.66 1.75 -14.87
C LEU A 201 3.28 1.84 -13.46
N GLN A 202 3.89 0.76 -12.98
CA GLN A 202 4.60 0.78 -11.68
C GLN A 202 5.76 1.79 -11.67
N GLN A 203 6.49 1.91 -12.79
CA GLN A 203 7.53 2.93 -12.92
C GLN A 203 6.94 4.34 -12.88
N ALA A 204 5.80 4.59 -13.54
CA ALA A 204 5.11 5.87 -13.51
C ALA A 204 4.68 6.29 -12.09
N HIS A 205 4.19 5.34 -11.25
CA HIS A 205 3.85 5.65 -9.86
C HIS A 205 5.09 6.15 -9.08
N ARG A 206 6.25 5.52 -9.29
CA ARG A 206 7.51 5.93 -8.64
C ARG A 206 7.96 7.30 -9.13
N LEU A 207 7.85 7.58 -10.42
CA LEU A 207 8.25 8.85 -11.03
C LEU A 207 7.32 10.01 -10.65
N ILE A 208 6.01 9.77 -10.51
CA ILE A 208 5.05 10.75 -9.98
C ILE A 208 5.41 11.08 -8.53
N GLY A 209 5.65 10.06 -7.69
CA GLY A 209 6.10 10.29 -6.32
C GLY A 209 7.43 11.05 -6.26
N ALA A 210 8.39 10.73 -7.14
CA ALA A 210 9.66 11.45 -7.25
C ALA A 210 9.47 12.91 -7.67
N TRP A 211 8.55 13.19 -8.60
CA TRP A 211 8.18 14.54 -8.98
C TRP A 211 7.63 15.32 -7.78
N GLU A 212 6.61 14.79 -7.13
CA GLU A 212 5.95 15.45 -5.99
C GLU A 212 6.92 15.68 -4.83
N TYR A 213 7.75 14.69 -4.52
CA TYR A 213 8.78 14.81 -3.49
C TYR A 213 9.78 15.92 -3.83
N SER A 214 10.25 15.97 -5.08
CA SER A 214 11.16 17.01 -5.54
C SER A 214 10.55 18.42 -5.43
N GLN A 215 9.25 18.57 -5.71
CA GLN A 215 8.57 19.85 -5.58
C GLN A 215 8.54 20.34 -4.12
N LEU A 216 8.30 19.44 -3.16
CA LEU A 216 8.31 19.79 -1.73
C LEU A 216 9.71 20.21 -1.26
N ILE A 217 10.73 19.45 -1.65
CA ILE A 217 12.14 19.78 -1.35
C ILE A 217 12.51 21.16 -1.91
N ARG A 218 12.16 21.42 -3.18
CA ARG A 218 12.44 22.71 -3.82
C ARG A 218 11.72 23.86 -3.14
N ARG A 219 10.42 23.72 -2.85
CA ARG A 219 9.64 24.76 -2.17
C ARG A 219 10.24 25.11 -0.81
N ALA A 220 10.71 24.13 -0.04
CA ALA A 220 11.40 24.39 1.22
C ALA A 220 12.67 25.23 1.02
N ALA A 221 13.49 24.88 0.02
CA ALA A 221 14.70 25.65 -0.29
C ALA A 221 14.39 27.06 -0.86
N GLU A 222 13.33 27.20 -1.64
CA GLU A 222 12.82 28.48 -2.18
C GLU A 222 12.31 29.40 -1.05
N LEU A 223 11.79 28.82 0.04
CA LEU A 223 11.43 29.54 1.28
C LEU A 223 12.64 29.92 2.15
N GLY A 224 13.87 29.66 1.68
CA GLY A 224 15.09 30.00 2.40
C GLY A 224 15.46 29.00 3.51
N ARG A 225 14.88 27.80 3.51
CA ARG A 225 15.18 26.74 4.50
C ARG A 225 16.35 25.87 4.04
N TYR A 226 17.13 25.39 5.00
CA TYR A 226 18.02 24.25 4.76
C TYR A 226 17.17 22.99 4.67
N VAL A 227 17.57 22.00 3.86
CA VAL A 227 16.74 20.82 3.62
C VAL A 227 17.54 19.55 3.85
N ILE A 228 16.99 18.68 4.71
CA ILE A 228 17.49 17.32 4.97
C ILE A 228 16.38 16.35 4.58
N VAL A 229 16.72 15.38 3.76
CA VAL A 229 15.79 14.38 3.22
C VAL A 229 16.30 13.01 3.64
N ALA A 230 15.53 12.26 4.43
CA ALA A 230 15.99 11.01 5.02
C ALA A 230 14.89 9.94 4.94
N GLY A 231 15.15 8.78 4.33
CA GLY A 231 14.12 7.74 4.25
C GLY A 231 14.44 6.57 3.32
N ASP A 232 13.43 5.72 3.15
CA ASP A 232 13.42 4.58 2.23
C ASP A 232 12.80 5.01 0.89
N PHE A 233 13.65 5.14 -0.13
CA PHE A 233 13.24 5.60 -1.45
C PHE A 233 12.75 4.44 -2.31
N ASN A 234 12.84 3.20 -1.81
CA ASN A 234 12.57 1.97 -2.57
C ASN A 234 13.29 1.92 -3.92
N ALA A 235 14.34 2.71 -4.10
CA ALA A 235 14.97 3.00 -5.38
C ALA A 235 16.48 2.94 -5.22
N VAL A 236 17.14 2.10 -6.03
CA VAL A 236 18.60 1.97 -6.00
C VAL A 236 19.31 3.19 -6.59
N ASP A 237 20.61 3.29 -6.33
CA ASP A 237 21.46 4.29 -6.97
C ASP A 237 21.31 4.21 -8.50
N GLY A 238 21.29 5.38 -9.14
CA GLY A 238 21.10 5.50 -10.59
C GLY A 238 19.73 5.09 -11.14
N SER A 239 18.78 4.70 -10.30
CA SER A 239 17.41 4.50 -10.78
C SER A 239 16.77 5.84 -11.17
N ALA A 240 15.89 5.82 -12.17
CA ALA A 240 15.25 7.03 -12.68
C ALA A 240 14.55 7.89 -11.59
N PRO A 241 13.83 7.31 -10.59
CA PRO A 241 13.22 8.12 -9.52
C PRO A 241 14.24 8.87 -8.66
N LEU A 242 15.35 8.22 -8.29
CA LEU A 242 16.37 8.86 -7.44
C LEU A 242 17.18 9.89 -8.25
N GLU A 243 17.56 9.57 -9.49
CA GLU A 243 18.19 10.54 -10.39
C GLU A 243 17.31 11.76 -10.61
N PHE A 244 15.99 11.55 -10.77
CA PHE A 244 15.01 12.63 -10.88
C PHE A 244 15.02 13.53 -9.65
N ILE A 245 14.94 12.95 -8.45
CA ILE A 245 14.95 13.72 -7.19
C ILE A 245 16.24 14.52 -7.06
N ARG A 246 17.40 13.89 -7.27
CA ARG A 246 18.70 14.56 -7.17
C ARG A 246 18.83 15.72 -8.16
N ALA A 247 18.52 15.47 -9.44
CA ALA A 247 18.67 16.46 -10.50
C ALA A 247 17.64 17.59 -10.41
N HIS A 248 16.36 17.28 -10.18
CA HIS A 248 15.30 18.28 -10.18
C HIS A 248 15.23 19.04 -8.85
N ALA A 249 15.44 18.37 -7.73
CA ALA A 249 15.43 18.99 -6.41
C ALA A 249 16.78 19.60 -6.00
N LYS A 250 17.84 19.41 -6.80
CA LYS A 250 19.21 19.90 -6.54
C LYS A 250 19.74 19.47 -5.16
N VAL A 251 19.51 18.21 -4.80
CA VAL A 251 20.00 17.63 -3.54
C VAL A 251 21.28 16.83 -3.77
N GLN A 252 22.18 16.91 -2.80
CA GLN A 252 23.39 16.11 -2.72
C GLN A 252 23.10 14.80 -1.99
N ASP A 253 23.76 13.71 -2.39
CA ASP A 253 23.70 12.43 -1.70
C ASP A 253 24.88 12.34 -0.73
N ALA A 254 24.58 12.26 0.57
CA ALA A 254 25.61 12.22 1.62
C ALA A 254 26.58 11.04 1.47
N TRP A 255 26.13 9.89 0.99
CA TRP A 255 27.02 8.75 0.77
C TRP A 255 28.01 9.01 -0.35
N TRP A 256 27.55 9.59 -1.46
CA TRP A 256 28.44 9.97 -2.57
C TRP A 256 29.42 11.05 -2.16
N SER A 257 28.95 12.07 -1.43
CA SER A 257 29.80 13.17 -0.94
C SER A 257 30.95 12.66 -0.06
N THR A 258 30.73 11.64 0.77
CA THR A 258 31.74 11.15 1.73
C THR A 258 32.62 10.03 1.17
N HIS A 259 32.15 9.28 0.18
CA HIS A 259 32.91 8.16 -0.41
C HIS A 259 33.58 8.50 -1.75
N ASN A 260 33.62 9.79 -2.12
CA ASN A 260 34.21 10.30 -3.37
C ASN A 260 33.79 9.48 -4.61
N LEU A 261 32.53 9.06 -4.65
CA LEU A 261 31.99 8.30 -5.76
C LEU A 261 31.79 9.24 -6.94
N THR A 262 32.60 9.07 -7.99
CA THR A 262 32.51 9.86 -9.22
C THR A 262 31.48 9.29 -10.19
N THR A 263 31.14 8.00 -10.07
CA THR A 263 30.17 7.32 -10.92
C THR A 263 29.11 6.67 -10.03
N PRO A 264 27.83 6.65 -10.41
CA PRO A 264 26.85 5.86 -9.67
C PRO A 264 27.36 4.44 -9.44
N ALA A 265 27.21 3.93 -8.21
CA ALA A 265 27.56 2.54 -7.93
C ALA A 265 26.72 1.57 -8.79
N VAL A 266 25.57 2.05 -9.26
CA VAL A 266 24.62 1.46 -10.20
C VAL A 266 23.98 2.69 -10.90
N PRO A 267 23.90 2.86 -12.26
CA PRO A 267 23.12 2.02 -13.17
C PRO A 267 23.71 1.89 -14.61
N ILE A 268 22.93 1.25 -15.49
CA ILE A 268 23.13 0.92 -16.93
C ILE A 268 23.86 -0.42 -17.18
N VAL A 269 23.07 -1.42 -17.57
CA VAL A 269 23.36 -2.51 -18.52
C VAL A 269 24.85 -2.64 -18.93
N PHE A 270 25.60 -3.50 -18.22
CA PHE A 270 26.90 -4.13 -18.59
C PHE A 270 28.13 -3.21 -18.81
N PRO A 271 29.36 -3.64 -18.44
CA PRO A 271 29.86 -5.02 -18.43
C PRO A 271 29.75 -5.72 -17.07
N ILE A 272 29.94 -7.03 -17.14
CA ILE A 272 30.22 -7.94 -16.04
C ILE A 272 31.36 -7.33 -15.20
N PRO A 273 31.24 -7.21 -13.86
CA PRO A 273 32.39 -6.84 -13.05
C PRO A 273 33.45 -7.90 -13.30
N LYS A 274 34.67 -7.50 -13.67
CA LYS A 274 35.82 -8.40 -13.64
C LYS A 274 35.81 -9.10 -12.28
N GLU A 275 36.08 -10.41 -12.28
CA GLU A 275 36.09 -11.29 -11.10
C GLU A 275 36.40 -10.52 -9.80
N GLY A 276 35.39 -10.38 -8.92
CA GLY A 276 35.52 -9.59 -7.69
C GLY A 276 34.38 -8.61 -7.36
N ALA A 277 33.13 -8.88 -7.74
CA ALA A 277 31.97 -8.29 -7.05
C ALA A 277 32.16 -8.40 -5.54
N ALA A 278 31.80 -7.37 -4.77
CA ALA A 278 32.10 -7.19 -3.34
C ALA A 278 32.57 -8.49 -2.65
N THR A 279 33.85 -8.53 -2.27
CA THR A 279 34.54 -9.75 -1.80
C THR A 279 33.86 -10.41 -0.59
N SER A 280 32.98 -9.69 0.10
CA SER A 280 32.03 -10.19 1.09
C SER A 280 30.79 -9.29 1.18
N ALA A 281 29.69 -9.79 1.74
CA ALA A 281 28.50 -8.98 2.01
C ALA A 281 28.77 -7.81 2.98
N LEU A 282 29.75 -7.96 3.88
CA LEU A 282 30.20 -6.88 4.75
C LEU A 282 30.91 -5.78 3.96
N ALA A 283 31.75 -6.15 2.99
CA ALA A 283 32.37 -5.19 2.08
C ALA A 283 31.31 -4.45 1.25
N ALA A 284 30.25 -5.14 0.79
CA ALA A 284 29.16 -4.51 0.06
C ALA A 284 28.44 -3.43 0.90
N ILE A 285 28.22 -3.70 2.18
CA ILE A 285 27.65 -2.71 3.12
C ILE A 285 28.56 -1.50 3.25
N HIS A 286 29.85 -1.70 3.52
CA HIS A 286 30.78 -0.59 3.74
C HIS A 286 31.14 0.21 2.49
N GLN A 287 31.21 -0.44 1.32
CA GLN A 287 31.66 0.20 0.08
C GLN A 287 30.49 0.78 -0.73
N HIS A 288 29.32 0.12 -0.69
CA HIS A 288 28.18 0.47 -1.54
C HIS A 288 26.96 0.92 -0.75
N GLY A 289 27.04 0.96 0.57
CA GLY A 289 25.93 1.40 1.43
C GLY A 289 24.72 0.49 1.31
N VAL A 290 24.92 -0.83 1.20
CA VAL A 290 23.82 -1.80 1.15
C VAL A 290 23.00 -1.72 2.44
N THR A 291 21.70 -1.44 2.31
CA THR A 291 20.76 -1.31 3.44
C THR A 291 19.69 -2.40 3.43
N ALA A 292 19.33 -2.94 2.27
CA ALA A 292 18.28 -3.95 2.12
C ALA A 292 18.79 -5.17 1.35
N ASP A 293 18.06 -6.29 1.43
CA ASP A 293 18.34 -7.53 0.71
C ASP A 293 19.77 -8.09 0.91
N SER A 294 20.42 -7.74 2.02
CA SER A 294 21.78 -8.22 2.31
C SER A 294 21.75 -9.69 2.76
N PRO A 295 22.69 -10.54 2.34
CA PRO A 295 22.84 -11.90 2.89
C PRO A 295 23.10 -11.94 4.41
N LEU A 296 23.60 -10.85 5.01
CA LEU A 296 23.89 -10.76 6.45
C LEU A 296 22.63 -10.54 7.29
N ASN A 297 21.61 -9.89 6.72
CA ASN A 297 20.35 -9.64 7.39
C ASN A 297 19.53 -10.94 7.52
N SER A 298 19.07 -11.25 8.73
CA SER A 298 18.36 -12.51 8.99
C SER A 298 17.04 -12.64 8.24
N TRP A 299 16.42 -11.52 7.85
CA TRP A 299 15.11 -11.49 7.20
C TRP A 299 15.19 -11.60 5.69
N SER A 300 16.33 -11.32 5.06
CA SER A 300 16.59 -11.54 3.62
C SER A 300 17.42 -12.79 3.35
N SER A 301 18.19 -13.27 4.34
CA SER A 301 19.01 -14.47 4.20
C SER A 301 18.17 -15.69 3.79
N GLY A 302 18.60 -16.39 2.73
CA GLY A 302 17.92 -17.57 2.20
C GLY A 302 16.66 -17.30 1.37
N LYS A 303 16.22 -16.04 1.22
CA LYS A 303 15.13 -15.69 0.30
C LYS A 303 15.62 -15.67 -1.16
N PRO A 304 14.73 -15.96 -2.14
CA PRO A 304 15.05 -15.78 -3.54
C PRO A 304 15.11 -14.28 -3.88
N LEU A 305 16.30 -13.70 -3.81
CA LEU A 305 16.56 -12.31 -4.15
C LEU A 305 16.60 -12.09 -5.68
N ASP A 306 16.26 -10.89 -6.13
CA ASP A 306 16.33 -10.54 -7.54
C ASP A 306 17.79 -10.49 -8.06
N ALA A 307 17.94 -10.35 -9.38
CA ALA A 307 19.25 -10.39 -10.03
C ALA A 307 20.19 -9.27 -9.58
N MET A 308 19.67 -8.07 -9.28
CA MET A 308 20.47 -6.94 -8.82
C MET A 308 20.98 -7.19 -7.42
N ALA A 309 20.10 -7.54 -6.49
CA ALA A 309 20.46 -7.86 -5.11
C ALA A 309 21.47 -9.02 -5.04
N ARG A 310 21.29 -10.08 -5.84
CA ARG A 310 22.26 -11.19 -5.89
C ARG A 310 23.62 -10.77 -6.46
N ARG A 311 23.64 -9.90 -7.46
CA ARG A 311 24.89 -9.43 -8.11
C ARG A 311 25.70 -8.53 -7.19
N HIS A 312 25.04 -7.68 -6.41
CA HIS A 312 25.69 -6.65 -5.59
C HIS A 312 25.67 -6.97 -4.09
N LEU A 313 25.22 -8.17 -3.70
CA LEU A 313 25.09 -8.63 -2.31
C LEU A 313 24.16 -7.74 -1.45
N GLY A 314 23.11 -7.24 -2.09
CA GLY A 314 22.03 -6.43 -1.52
C GLY A 314 21.76 -5.17 -2.33
N LYS A 315 20.95 -4.28 -1.77
CA LYS A 315 20.53 -3.01 -2.38
C LYS A 315 20.72 -1.86 -1.39
N ARG A 316 21.06 -0.70 -1.91
CA ARG A 316 20.98 0.57 -1.19
C ARG A 316 19.64 1.21 -1.52
N LEU A 317 18.73 1.25 -0.56
CA LEU A 317 17.38 1.80 -0.73
C LEU A 317 17.11 3.00 0.20
N ASP A 318 17.91 3.13 1.25
CA ASP A 318 17.77 4.16 2.28
C ASP A 318 18.85 5.25 2.09
N TYR A 319 18.42 6.51 2.16
CA TYR A 319 19.24 7.65 1.80
C TYR A 319 19.10 8.79 2.81
N VAL A 320 20.18 9.55 2.97
CA VAL A 320 20.16 10.92 3.49
C VAL A 320 20.67 11.84 2.38
N LEU A 321 19.80 12.71 1.89
CA LEU A 321 20.10 13.74 0.91
C LEU A 321 19.98 15.11 1.57
N TYR A 322 20.73 16.09 1.08
CA TYR A 322 20.73 17.42 1.68
C TYR A 322 20.95 18.52 0.65
N ARG A 323 20.53 19.74 1.01
CA ARG A 323 20.87 20.95 0.27
C ARG A 323 20.69 22.22 1.12
N GLY A 324 21.37 23.27 0.71
CA GLY A 324 21.12 24.63 1.20
C GLY A 324 19.92 25.31 0.51
N PRO A 325 19.51 26.48 1.03
CA PRO A 325 18.46 27.32 0.44
C PRO A 325 18.85 27.88 -0.94
N ASP A 326 17.87 28.32 -1.73
CA ASP A 326 18.12 28.99 -3.02
C ASP A 326 18.64 30.43 -2.84
N ALA A 327 18.25 31.10 -1.76
CA ALA A 327 18.82 32.39 -1.38
C ALA A 327 20.27 32.25 -0.90
N ARG A 328 21.04 33.35 -0.91
CA ARG A 328 22.43 33.35 -0.45
C ARG A 328 22.50 32.88 1.01
N ALA A 329 22.93 31.63 1.19
CA ALA A 329 23.05 30.99 2.49
C ALA A 329 24.23 31.60 3.26
N GLN A 330 24.08 31.73 4.59
CA GLN A 330 25.19 32.12 5.47
C GLN A 330 26.10 30.93 5.79
N PHE A 331 25.51 29.74 5.80
CA PHE A 331 26.19 28.48 6.02
C PHE A 331 25.96 27.51 4.86
N GLU A 332 26.84 26.55 4.71
CA GLU A 332 26.70 25.40 3.84
C GLU A 332 26.61 24.13 4.69
N LEU A 333 25.79 23.17 4.23
CA LEU A 333 25.78 21.83 4.79
C LEU A 333 26.77 20.98 4.00
N VAL A 334 27.66 20.29 4.70
CA VAL A 334 28.66 19.40 4.08
C VAL A 334 28.61 18.05 4.78
N ALA A 335 28.32 16.97 4.05
CA ALA A 335 28.40 15.63 4.62
C ALA A 335 29.87 15.26 4.89
N SER A 336 30.22 15.00 6.16
CA SER A 336 31.56 14.59 6.58
C SER A 336 31.68 13.08 6.82
N GLU A 337 30.59 12.43 7.24
CA GLU A 337 30.53 10.98 7.48
C GLU A 337 29.20 10.41 6.98
N ALA A 338 29.24 9.23 6.36
CA ALA A 338 28.05 8.43 6.09
C ALA A 338 28.37 6.95 6.34
N LYS A 339 27.52 6.22 7.06
CA LYS A 339 27.73 4.79 7.34
C LYS A 339 26.42 4.03 7.47
N VAL A 340 26.47 2.74 7.14
CA VAL A 340 25.37 1.81 7.44
C VAL A 340 25.55 1.31 8.87
N VAL A 341 24.47 1.35 9.65
CA VAL A 341 24.42 1.01 11.08
C VAL A 341 23.32 -0.02 11.34
N MET A 342 23.23 -0.52 12.58
CA MET A 342 22.22 -1.50 12.99
C MET A 342 22.27 -2.81 12.16
N THR A 343 23.48 -3.24 11.81
CA THR A 343 23.73 -4.44 11.00
C THR A 343 23.81 -5.71 11.82
N GLU A 344 23.92 -5.57 13.15
CA GLU A 344 24.01 -6.68 14.08
C GLU A 344 22.68 -7.42 14.25
N ARG A 345 22.78 -8.62 14.81
CA ARG A 345 21.63 -9.40 15.26
C ARG A 345 21.42 -9.20 16.74
N MET A 346 20.17 -9.16 17.15
CA MET A 346 19.78 -9.19 18.56
C MET A 346 20.33 -10.46 19.21
N ALA A 347 21.06 -10.32 20.32
CA ALA A 347 21.76 -11.44 20.96
C ALA A 347 20.82 -12.50 21.54
N ASP A 348 19.64 -12.09 22.01
CA ASP A 348 18.60 -12.92 22.60
C ASP A 348 17.78 -13.68 21.55
N LEU A 349 17.47 -13.06 20.41
CA LEU A 349 16.62 -13.63 19.38
C LEU A 349 17.37 -14.16 18.15
N GLY A 350 18.62 -13.79 17.95
CA GLY A 350 19.42 -14.17 16.78
C GLY A 350 18.96 -13.57 15.45
N VAL A 351 18.11 -12.55 15.49
CA VAL A 351 17.52 -11.87 14.32
C VAL A 351 17.98 -10.42 14.21
N SER A 352 18.02 -9.89 12.99
CA SER A 352 18.29 -8.47 12.70
C SER A 352 17.16 -7.58 13.22
N LEU A 353 17.50 -6.32 13.56
CA LEU A 353 16.55 -5.33 14.11
C LEU A 353 15.42 -4.98 13.14
N SER A 354 15.67 -5.04 11.84
CA SER A 354 14.71 -4.87 10.76
C SER A 354 15.17 -5.67 9.53
N ASP A 355 14.35 -5.80 8.50
CA ASP A 355 14.77 -6.32 7.20
C ASP A 355 15.61 -5.32 6.39
N HIS A 356 15.69 -4.08 6.87
CA HIS A 356 16.66 -3.06 6.47
C HIS A 356 17.74 -2.85 7.54
N PHE A 357 18.85 -2.23 7.14
CA PHE A 357 19.87 -1.63 8.00
C PHE A 357 19.70 -0.11 8.03
N GLY A 358 20.18 0.55 9.10
CA GLY A 358 20.08 1.99 9.26
C GLY A 358 21.15 2.75 8.48
N VAL A 359 20.88 4.02 8.16
CA VAL A 359 21.88 4.93 7.59
C VAL A 359 22.07 6.10 8.54
N GLU A 360 23.32 6.28 8.96
CA GLU A 360 23.75 7.42 9.78
C GLU A 360 24.61 8.37 8.94
N VAL A 361 24.34 9.67 9.07
CA VAL A 361 25.10 10.72 8.40
C VAL A 361 25.41 11.86 9.37
N LEU A 362 26.62 12.39 9.27
CA LEU A 362 27.04 13.63 9.92
C LEU A 362 27.10 14.75 8.87
N LEU A 363 26.31 15.80 9.09
CA LEU A 363 26.32 17.01 8.28
C LEU A 363 26.98 18.14 9.06
N GLU A 364 28.15 18.61 8.61
CA GLU A 364 28.81 19.80 9.15
C GLU A 364 28.14 21.07 8.63
N ILE A 365 28.12 22.09 9.48
CA ILE A 365 27.64 23.44 9.20
C ILE A 365 28.86 24.35 9.05
N THR A 366 29.20 24.70 7.82
CA THR A 366 30.38 25.50 7.51
C THR A 366 29.98 26.91 7.05
N PRO A 367 30.77 27.97 7.34
CA PRO A 367 30.48 29.30 6.81
C PRO A 367 30.52 29.32 5.27
N ALA A 368 29.45 29.81 4.64
CA ALA A 368 29.35 29.87 3.20
C ALA A 368 30.36 30.87 2.62
N GLY A 369 31.11 30.45 1.59
CA GLY A 369 32.09 31.30 0.89
C GLY A 369 33.52 31.21 1.40
N VAL A 370 33.80 30.39 2.43
CA VAL A 370 35.17 29.96 2.74
C VAL A 370 35.45 28.73 1.88
N SER A 371 36.10 28.94 0.73
CA SER A 371 36.63 27.85 -0.08
C SER A 371 37.69 27.11 0.72
N THR A 372 37.31 26.04 1.42
CA THR A 372 38.27 24.99 1.78
C THR A 372 38.56 24.23 0.49
N GLN A 373 39.42 24.78 -0.36
CA GLN A 373 40.13 23.95 -1.31
C GLN A 373 40.76 22.80 -0.50
N PRO A 374 40.56 21.54 -0.89
CA PRO A 374 41.43 20.47 -0.40
C PRO A 374 42.85 20.96 -0.67
N GLN A 375 43.70 21.04 0.36
CA GLN A 375 45.12 21.26 0.17
C GLN A 375 45.58 20.25 -0.87
N GLN A 376 45.93 20.75 -2.06
CA GLN A 376 46.68 19.95 -3.01
C GLN A 376 47.92 19.48 -2.26
N PRO A 377 48.23 18.17 -2.23
CA PRO A 377 49.50 17.74 -1.68
C PRO A 377 50.62 18.48 -2.41
N GLU A 378 51.52 19.11 -1.66
CA GLU A 378 52.72 19.75 -2.20
C GLU A 378 53.42 18.73 -3.12
N PHE A 379 53.45 19.05 -4.41
CA PHE A 379 54.19 18.27 -5.38
C PHE A 379 55.67 18.43 -5.08
N VAL A 380 56.30 17.36 -4.59
CA VAL A 380 57.75 17.20 -4.66
C VAL A 380 58.12 17.11 -6.14
N GLU A 381 58.84 18.11 -6.65
CA GLU A 381 59.42 18.08 -7.99
C GLU A 381 60.35 16.87 -8.11
N ILE A 382 59.94 15.90 -8.93
CA ILE A 382 60.83 14.87 -9.47
C ILE A 382 60.97 15.13 -10.96
N ASP A 383 62.24 15.16 -11.36
CA ASP A 383 62.81 15.49 -12.66
C ASP A 383 62.02 14.96 -13.87
N ALA A 384 61.91 15.83 -14.89
CA ALA A 384 61.06 15.67 -16.05
C ALA A 384 61.62 14.64 -17.04
N THR A 385 60.86 13.57 -17.28
CA THR A 385 60.93 12.82 -18.54
C THR A 385 59.53 12.65 -19.13
N GLU A 386 59.46 12.93 -20.43
CA GLU A 386 58.28 13.04 -21.29
C GLU A 386 57.11 12.10 -20.94
N THR A 387 56.03 12.67 -20.42
CA THR A 387 54.67 12.16 -20.67
C THR A 387 53.76 13.35 -20.94
N LEU A 388 53.07 13.32 -22.08
CA LEU A 388 52.06 14.31 -22.44
C LEU A 388 51.01 14.40 -21.31
N PRO A 389 50.51 15.61 -20.96
CA PRO A 389 49.46 15.72 -19.97
C PRO A 389 48.26 14.88 -20.42
N PRO A 390 47.67 14.05 -19.54
CA PRO A 390 46.44 13.36 -19.88
C PRO A 390 45.41 14.41 -20.29
N LEU A 391 44.77 14.20 -21.44
CA LEU A 391 43.60 14.99 -21.86
C LEU A 391 42.65 15.09 -20.66
N PRO A 392 42.06 16.27 -20.39
CA PRO A 392 41.09 16.41 -19.32
C PRO A 392 40.00 15.37 -19.53
N ILE A 393 39.96 14.38 -18.64
CA ILE A 393 38.91 13.37 -18.62
C ILE A 393 37.63 14.17 -18.37
N PRO A 394 36.66 14.19 -19.31
CA PRO A 394 35.41 14.87 -19.06
C PRO A 394 34.78 14.27 -17.79
N PRO A 395 34.21 15.08 -16.89
CA PRO A 395 33.55 14.54 -15.71
C PRO A 395 32.52 13.50 -16.17
N PRO A 396 32.34 12.40 -15.41
CA PRO A 396 31.31 11.41 -15.70
C PRO A 396 30.00 12.15 -15.94
N VAL A 397 29.41 11.94 -17.12
CA VAL A 397 28.33 12.78 -17.65
C VAL A 397 27.15 12.69 -16.71
N ALA A 398 27.04 13.63 -15.77
CA ALA A 398 25.81 13.85 -15.01
C ALA A 398 24.72 14.08 -16.05
N ARG A 399 23.73 13.17 -16.11
CA ARG A 399 22.60 13.32 -17.02
C ARG A 399 22.01 14.70 -16.77
N THR A 400 21.97 15.52 -17.81
CA THR A 400 21.46 16.88 -17.67
C THR A 400 20.02 16.82 -17.16
N ARG A 401 19.62 17.80 -16.34
CA ARG A 401 18.24 17.89 -15.85
C ARG A 401 17.21 17.80 -16.99
N ALA A 402 17.55 18.32 -18.16
CA ALA A 402 16.74 18.22 -19.37
C ALA A 402 16.55 16.77 -19.85
N LEU A 403 17.63 15.97 -19.87
CA LEU A 403 17.57 14.56 -20.26
C LEU A 403 16.73 13.75 -19.25
N VAL A 404 16.93 13.98 -17.96
CA VAL A 404 16.16 13.29 -16.90
C VAL A 404 14.67 13.62 -16.99
N LEU A 405 14.32 14.87 -17.27
CA LEU A 405 12.93 15.29 -17.48
C LEU A 405 12.33 14.65 -18.73
N HIS A 406 13.09 14.60 -19.83
CA HIS A 406 12.67 13.98 -21.09
C HIS A 406 12.41 12.48 -20.95
N ASP A 407 13.34 11.73 -20.34
CA ASP A 407 13.19 10.30 -20.08
C ASP A 407 11.97 10.02 -19.20
N THR A 408 11.75 10.86 -18.19
CA THR A 408 10.59 10.75 -17.29
C THR A 408 9.28 10.99 -18.03
N LEU A 409 9.19 12.05 -18.83
CA LEU A 409 8.02 12.33 -19.67
C LEU A 409 7.72 11.16 -20.63
N HIS A 410 8.75 10.55 -21.21
CA HIS A 410 8.59 9.37 -22.06
C HIS A 410 7.91 8.20 -21.33
N VAL A 411 8.33 7.90 -20.09
CA VAL A 411 7.71 6.84 -19.28
C VAL A 411 6.27 7.20 -18.92
N LEU A 412 6.00 8.45 -18.53
CA LEU A 412 4.64 8.89 -18.17
C LEU A 412 3.68 8.84 -19.37
N HIS A 413 4.11 9.29 -20.54
CA HIS A 413 3.31 9.17 -21.78
C HIS A 413 3.04 7.70 -22.14
N ALA A 414 4.03 6.81 -21.95
CA ALA A 414 3.86 5.37 -22.17
C ALA A 414 2.92 4.70 -21.13
N ALA A 415 2.78 5.28 -19.93
CA ALA A 415 1.90 4.76 -18.89
C ALA A 415 0.41 5.02 -19.17
N ILE A 416 0.07 6.05 -19.93
CA ILE A 416 -1.34 6.35 -20.30
C ILE A 416 -2.02 5.19 -21.04
N PRO A 417 -1.49 4.65 -22.16
CA PRO A 417 -2.11 3.50 -22.83
C PRO A 417 -2.08 2.24 -21.95
N ALA A 418 -1.05 2.06 -21.10
CA ALA A 418 -0.99 0.95 -20.15
C ALA A 418 -2.13 1.03 -19.11
N SER A 419 -2.43 2.22 -18.58
CA SER A 419 -3.55 2.47 -17.68
C SER A 419 -4.90 2.20 -18.35
N TYR A 420 -5.08 2.59 -19.61
CA TYR A 420 -6.29 2.22 -20.37
C TYR A 420 -6.45 0.71 -20.53
N ALA A 421 -5.36 0.00 -20.83
CA ALA A 421 -5.37 -1.45 -20.95
C ALA A 421 -5.74 -2.13 -19.63
N ALA A 422 -5.13 -1.71 -18.51
CA ALA A 422 -5.44 -2.21 -17.17
C ALA A 422 -6.90 -1.93 -16.78
N SER A 423 -7.37 -0.69 -16.98
CA SER A 423 -8.76 -0.29 -16.73
C SER A 423 -9.76 -1.12 -17.52
N THR A 424 -9.45 -1.41 -18.79
CA THR A 424 -10.28 -2.25 -19.67
C THR A 424 -10.28 -3.69 -19.20
N ALA A 425 -9.14 -4.23 -18.77
CA ALA A 425 -9.06 -5.57 -18.18
C ALA A 425 -9.92 -5.68 -16.91
N TYR A 426 -9.91 -4.67 -16.04
CA TYR A 426 -10.77 -4.61 -14.86
C TYR A 426 -12.25 -4.55 -15.24
N LEU A 427 -12.63 -3.69 -16.18
CA LEU A 427 -14.02 -3.55 -16.60
C LEU A 427 -14.55 -4.84 -17.24
N THR A 428 -13.79 -5.44 -18.14
CA THR A 428 -14.18 -6.69 -18.82
C THR A 428 -14.30 -7.85 -17.84
N THR A 429 -13.37 -7.98 -16.90
CA THR A 429 -13.41 -9.01 -15.85
C THR A 429 -14.57 -8.76 -14.88
N GLY A 430 -14.83 -7.50 -14.51
CA GLY A 430 -15.96 -7.11 -13.68
C GLY A 430 -17.31 -7.42 -14.32
N LEU A 431 -17.46 -7.14 -15.63
CA LEU A 431 -18.64 -7.51 -16.41
C LEU A 431 -18.79 -9.04 -16.51
N ALA A 432 -17.69 -9.78 -16.73
CA ALA A 432 -17.72 -11.23 -16.74
C ALA A 432 -18.17 -11.82 -15.39
N CYS A 433 -17.76 -11.22 -14.26
CA CYS A 433 -18.27 -11.59 -12.93
C CYS A 433 -19.78 -11.33 -12.83
N ALA A 434 -20.26 -10.17 -13.31
CA ALA A 434 -21.69 -9.84 -13.31
C ALA A 434 -22.52 -10.82 -14.15
N PHE A 435 -22.07 -11.18 -15.35
CA PHE A 435 -22.73 -12.21 -16.17
C PHE A 435 -22.69 -13.58 -15.52
N SER A 436 -21.57 -13.94 -14.88
CA SER A 436 -21.43 -15.20 -14.14
C SER A 436 -22.39 -15.27 -12.96
N LEU A 437 -22.64 -14.16 -12.26
CA LEU A 437 -23.66 -14.09 -11.20
C LEU A 437 -25.07 -14.31 -11.71
N ILE A 438 -25.41 -13.71 -12.85
CA ILE A 438 -26.72 -13.92 -13.50
C ILE A 438 -26.86 -15.40 -13.89
N ALA A 439 -25.84 -15.99 -14.51
CA ALA A 439 -25.83 -17.40 -14.88
C ALA A 439 -25.96 -18.30 -13.64
N LEU A 440 -25.26 -17.99 -12.55
CA LEU A 440 -25.33 -18.71 -11.29
C LEU A 440 -26.74 -18.64 -10.67
N ALA A 441 -27.37 -17.46 -10.68
CA ALA A 441 -28.73 -17.27 -10.18
C ALA A 441 -29.78 -18.04 -11.01
N VAL A 442 -29.65 -18.02 -12.35
CA VAL A 442 -30.50 -18.79 -13.26
C VAL A 442 -30.32 -20.29 -13.02
N ALA A 443 -29.07 -20.77 -12.89
CA ALA A 443 -28.77 -22.17 -12.61
C ALA A 443 -29.33 -22.61 -11.24
N ALA A 444 -29.20 -21.79 -10.20
CA ALA A 444 -29.77 -22.06 -8.88
C ALA A 444 -31.31 -22.15 -8.93
N GLY A 445 -31.96 -21.25 -9.68
CA GLY A 445 -33.40 -21.29 -9.91
C GLY A 445 -33.85 -22.54 -10.68
N ALA A 446 -33.09 -22.97 -11.69
CA ALA A 446 -33.36 -24.17 -12.48
C ALA A 446 -33.25 -25.48 -11.66
N VAL A 447 -32.40 -25.52 -10.63
CA VAL A 447 -32.26 -26.67 -9.71
C VAL A 447 -33.37 -26.66 -8.62
N GLY A 448 -34.36 -25.78 -8.74
CA GLY A 448 -35.50 -25.71 -7.81
C GLY A 448 -35.16 -25.03 -6.49
N TRP A 449 -34.07 -24.28 -6.44
CA TRP A 449 -33.64 -23.57 -5.25
C TRP A 449 -34.16 -22.14 -5.27
N GLY A 450 -35.41 -21.99 -4.81
CA GLY A 450 -36.05 -20.70 -4.58
C GLY A 450 -36.70 -20.68 -3.19
N PRO A 451 -36.84 -19.51 -2.54
CA PRO A 451 -37.48 -19.39 -1.22
C PRO A 451 -38.92 -19.92 -1.18
N ASN A 452 -39.52 -20.18 -2.34
CA ASN A 452 -40.87 -20.73 -2.53
C ASN A 452 -40.90 -22.16 -3.09
N ALA A 453 -39.83 -22.95 -2.95
CA ALA A 453 -39.86 -24.38 -3.27
C ALA A 453 -40.86 -25.09 -2.35
N LYS A 454 -42.12 -25.15 -2.77
CA LYS A 454 -43.22 -25.82 -2.08
C LYS A 454 -42.78 -27.25 -1.80
N ARG A 455 -42.52 -27.57 -0.53
CA ARG A 455 -42.33 -28.94 -0.04
C ARG A 455 -43.58 -29.74 -0.41
N TYR A 456 -43.52 -30.52 -1.47
CA TYR A 456 -44.58 -31.45 -1.84
C TYR A 456 -44.56 -32.59 -0.82
N ARG A 457 -45.36 -32.49 0.25
CA ARG A 457 -45.68 -33.65 1.10
C ARG A 457 -46.59 -34.58 0.28
N PRO A 458 -46.25 -35.86 0.08
CA PRO A 458 -47.17 -36.80 -0.53
C PRO A 458 -48.38 -36.97 0.38
N ARG A 459 -49.57 -36.66 -0.13
CA ARG A 459 -50.83 -36.98 0.52
C ARG A 459 -51.02 -38.50 0.41
N VAL A 460 -50.81 -39.22 1.51
CA VAL A 460 -51.11 -40.66 1.58
C VAL A 460 -52.61 -40.83 1.37
N GLY A 461 -52.99 -41.40 0.23
CA GLY A 461 -54.35 -41.80 -0.06
C GLY A 461 -54.75 -42.95 0.86
N ARG A 462 -55.80 -42.74 1.64
CA ARG A 462 -56.44 -43.78 2.46
C ARG A 462 -57.31 -44.61 1.52
N SER A 463 -57.00 -45.89 1.36
CA SER A 463 -57.82 -46.84 0.60
C SER A 463 -59.12 -47.12 1.35
N ASN A 464 -60.24 -46.92 0.66
CA ASN A 464 -61.56 -47.40 1.08
C ASN A 464 -61.65 -48.90 0.80
N THR A 465 -61.83 -49.72 1.83
CA THR A 465 -62.58 -50.99 1.74
C THR A 465 -63.24 -51.28 3.07
N ASP A 466 -64.56 -51.27 2.99
CA ASP A 466 -65.54 -52.15 3.64
C ASP A 466 -66.11 -51.89 5.05
N ASN A 467 -67.44 -51.82 5.00
CA ASN A 467 -68.43 -51.65 6.04
C ASN A 467 -68.46 -52.82 7.04
N ALA A 468 -68.51 -52.49 8.33
CA ALA A 468 -69.38 -53.16 9.29
C ALA A 468 -69.66 -52.21 10.47
N SER A 469 -70.91 -51.78 10.59
CA SER A 469 -71.53 -51.27 11.83
C SER A 469 -72.28 -52.44 12.48
N PRO A 470 -72.60 -52.47 13.81
CA PRO A 470 -73.34 -51.36 14.43
C PRO A 470 -73.25 -51.16 15.97
N VAL A 471 -73.94 -50.08 16.40
CA VAL A 471 -74.57 -49.82 17.73
C VAL A 471 -73.73 -49.26 18.91
N ARG A 472 -73.95 -47.94 19.15
CA ARG A 472 -74.39 -47.24 20.40
C ARG A 472 -73.66 -47.53 21.73
N VAL A 473 -73.14 -46.47 22.37
CA VAL A 473 -73.63 -45.92 23.67
C VAL A 473 -73.08 -44.49 23.88
N GLU A 474 -74.00 -43.65 24.31
CA GLU A 474 -73.97 -42.24 24.68
C GLU A 474 -73.32 -41.99 26.06
N ARG A 475 -72.54 -40.90 26.24
CA ARG A 475 -72.49 -40.16 27.53
C ARG A 475 -71.74 -38.81 27.46
N LYS A 476 -72.55 -37.75 27.51
CA LYS A 476 -72.50 -36.52 28.35
C LYS A 476 -71.21 -35.68 28.51
N ARG A 477 -71.36 -34.41 28.07
CA ARG A 477 -70.89 -33.07 28.57
C ARG A 477 -70.67 -32.95 30.11
N PRO A 478 -70.10 -31.86 30.71
CA PRO A 478 -70.09 -30.43 30.31
C PRO A 478 -68.80 -29.60 30.65
N ARG A 479 -68.59 -28.37 30.15
CA ARG A 479 -68.99 -27.02 30.71
C ARG A 479 -68.47 -25.97 29.70
N ALA A 480 -69.24 -25.01 29.14
CA ALA A 480 -69.92 -23.83 29.71
C ALA A 480 -68.92 -22.86 30.40
N TYR A 481 -68.72 -21.60 29.97
CA TYR A 481 -69.69 -20.50 30.07
C TYR A 481 -69.29 -19.23 29.24
N THR A 482 -70.28 -18.73 28.46
CA THR A 482 -70.76 -17.32 28.27
C THR A 482 -69.93 -16.20 27.61
N THR A 483 -70.29 -15.65 26.43
CA THR A 483 -71.25 -14.56 26.02
C THR A 483 -70.86 -13.12 26.42
N PRO A 484 -71.32 -12.02 25.76
CA PRO A 484 -72.17 -11.90 24.55
C PRO A 484 -71.76 -10.82 23.50
N ALA A 485 -72.47 -10.85 22.36
CA ALA A 485 -72.59 -9.78 21.36
C ALA A 485 -73.66 -8.73 21.76
N PRO A 486 -73.83 -7.64 20.97
CA PRO A 486 -75.13 -7.40 20.31
C PRO A 486 -74.96 -6.86 18.85
N THR A 487 -75.53 -7.41 17.78
CA THR A 487 -76.92 -7.38 17.24
C THR A 487 -77.40 -6.06 16.56
N HIS A 488 -77.64 -6.18 15.23
CA HIS A 488 -78.74 -5.66 14.36
C HIS A 488 -78.86 -4.16 14.02
N PRO A 489 -79.62 -3.75 12.96
CA PRO A 489 -80.39 -4.49 11.91
C PRO A 489 -80.02 -4.08 10.44
N THR A 490 -80.12 -4.93 9.41
CA THR A 490 -81.28 -5.38 8.58
C THR A 490 -81.71 -4.42 7.45
N ASP A 491 -81.90 -5.03 6.27
CA ASP A 491 -82.77 -4.70 5.12
C ASP A 491 -82.40 -3.59 4.12
N THR A 492 -82.15 -3.98 2.87
CA THR A 492 -83.23 -3.90 1.86
C THR A 492 -82.98 -4.85 0.68
N GLN A 493 -84.02 -5.62 0.37
CA GLN A 493 -84.19 -6.43 -0.83
C GLN A 493 -84.49 -5.52 -2.04
N SER A 494 -84.05 -5.93 -3.24
CA SER A 494 -84.81 -5.67 -4.45
C SER A 494 -84.79 -6.90 -5.35
N GLN A 495 -85.97 -7.48 -5.48
CA GLN A 495 -86.35 -8.59 -6.33
C GLN A 495 -86.37 -8.19 -7.81
N SER A 496 -86.04 -9.13 -8.69
CA SER A 496 -86.74 -9.45 -9.95
C SER A 496 -85.89 -10.45 -10.72
N GLN A 497 -86.34 -11.47 -11.42
CA GLN A 497 -87.63 -12.13 -11.63
C GLN A 497 -87.24 -13.46 -12.29
N SER A 498 -87.91 -14.54 -11.93
CA SER A 498 -87.79 -15.86 -12.54
C SER A 498 -88.76 -15.98 -13.72
N GLN A 499 -88.36 -16.67 -14.81
CA GLN A 499 -89.15 -17.70 -15.53
C GLN A 499 -88.42 -18.29 -16.77
N PRO A 500 -88.85 -19.45 -17.35
CA PRO A 500 -87.97 -20.62 -17.46
C PRO A 500 -87.71 -21.19 -18.87
N GLN A 501 -86.74 -22.12 -18.90
CA GLN A 501 -86.39 -23.21 -19.84
C GLN A 501 -87.14 -23.40 -21.18
N THR A 502 -86.38 -23.61 -22.27
CA THR A 502 -86.25 -24.90 -23.02
C THR A 502 -85.26 -24.78 -24.22
N PRO A 503 -84.72 -25.89 -24.79
CA PRO A 503 -83.38 -25.95 -25.40
C PRO A 503 -83.38 -26.01 -26.93
N LEU A 504 -82.30 -25.53 -27.57
CA LEU A 504 -82.03 -25.84 -28.99
C LEU A 504 -80.55 -26.12 -29.26
N SER A 505 -80.30 -27.38 -29.65
CA SER A 505 -79.45 -27.87 -30.75
C SER A 505 -78.09 -27.20 -31.05
N SER A 506 -77.05 -28.02 -30.91
CA SER A 506 -75.67 -27.88 -31.39
C SER A 506 -75.53 -27.79 -32.93
N PRO A 507 -74.59 -26.98 -33.45
CA PRO A 507 -74.04 -27.12 -34.80
C PRO A 507 -72.73 -27.96 -34.85
N PRO A 508 -72.37 -28.52 -36.01
CA PRO A 508 -71.35 -29.57 -36.17
C PRO A 508 -69.90 -29.05 -36.23
N PRO A 509 -68.88 -29.93 -36.04
CA PRO A 509 -67.47 -29.53 -36.07
C PRO A 509 -66.92 -29.42 -37.51
N PRO A 510 -65.99 -28.49 -37.79
CA PRO A 510 -65.24 -28.45 -39.04
C PRO A 510 -64.07 -29.47 -39.08
N PRO A 511 -63.56 -29.79 -40.29
CA PRO A 511 -62.95 -31.08 -40.59
C PRO A 511 -61.43 -31.17 -40.33
N HIS A 512 -60.99 -32.43 -40.30
CA HIS A 512 -59.63 -32.93 -40.20
C HIS A 512 -58.58 -32.15 -41.01
N ALA A 513 -57.52 -31.72 -40.32
CA ALA A 513 -56.24 -31.36 -40.92
C ALA A 513 -55.16 -32.39 -40.56
N LEU A 514 -54.52 -32.89 -41.62
CA LEU A 514 -53.42 -33.83 -41.76
C LEU A 514 -52.47 -34.04 -40.55
N ARG A 515 -52.31 -35.31 -40.15
CA ARG A 515 -51.15 -35.80 -39.38
C ARG A 515 -49.98 -36.07 -40.33
N LEU A 516 -48.88 -35.34 -40.16
CA LEU A 516 -47.56 -35.67 -40.71
C LEU A 516 -46.89 -36.73 -39.79
N PRO A 517 -46.39 -37.86 -40.32
CA PRO A 517 -45.93 -38.95 -39.47
C PRO A 517 -44.41 -38.91 -39.28
N PHE A 518 -43.85 -37.94 -38.53
CA PHE A 518 -42.46 -38.05 -38.05
C PHE A 518 -42.24 -37.16 -36.81
N LEU A 519 -42.75 -37.60 -35.66
CA LEU A 519 -42.28 -37.18 -34.33
C LEU A 519 -42.39 -38.39 -33.40
N PRO A 520 -41.30 -38.84 -32.74
CA PRO A 520 -41.36 -39.96 -31.80
C PRO A 520 -42.20 -39.56 -30.58
N SER A 521 -43.06 -40.50 -30.16
CA SER A 521 -43.91 -40.40 -28.98
C SER A 521 -43.10 -40.04 -27.73
N SER A 522 -43.53 -39.03 -26.99
CA SER A 522 -42.97 -38.70 -25.68
C SER A 522 -43.13 -39.90 -24.73
N SER A 523 -42.03 -40.59 -24.44
CA SER A 523 -41.96 -41.39 -23.23
C SER A 523 -42.02 -40.42 -22.05
N SER A 524 -43.06 -40.54 -21.23
CA SER A 524 -43.15 -39.84 -19.96
C SER A 524 -42.13 -40.42 -18.97
N GLY A 525 -40.86 -40.10 -19.17
CA GLY A 525 -39.83 -40.28 -18.16
C GLY A 525 -40.12 -39.32 -17.02
N LYS A 526 -40.56 -39.83 -15.87
CA LYS A 526 -40.53 -39.08 -14.61
C LYS A 526 -39.07 -38.72 -14.32
N SER A 527 -38.60 -37.55 -14.76
CA SER A 527 -37.34 -37.02 -14.30
C SER A 527 -37.48 -36.79 -12.79
N ARG A 528 -36.75 -37.58 -12.00
CA ARG A 528 -36.63 -37.33 -10.57
C ARG A 528 -36.07 -35.90 -10.44
N PRO A 529 -36.70 -34.99 -9.67
CA PRO A 529 -36.09 -33.71 -9.40
C PRO A 529 -34.73 -34.01 -8.75
N ILE A 530 -33.65 -33.52 -9.36
CA ILE A 530 -32.31 -33.64 -8.80
C ILE A 530 -32.36 -32.92 -7.45
N GLN A 531 -32.41 -33.70 -6.36
CA GLN A 531 -32.32 -33.14 -5.02
C GLN A 531 -30.86 -32.77 -4.78
N ALA A 532 -30.53 -31.51 -5.07
CA ALA A 532 -29.24 -30.96 -4.72
C ALA A 532 -29.01 -31.08 -3.20
N PRO A 533 -27.81 -31.46 -2.75
CA PRO A 533 -27.53 -31.52 -1.34
C PRO A 533 -27.53 -30.12 -0.72
N TRP A 534 -27.97 -30.00 0.54
CA TRP A 534 -28.13 -28.71 1.23
C TRP A 534 -26.84 -27.88 1.29
N TRP A 535 -25.67 -28.53 1.35
CA TRP A 535 -24.37 -27.86 1.37
C TRP A 535 -24.03 -27.18 0.05
N LEU A 536 -24.55 -27.68 -1.09
CA LEU A 536 -24.34 -27.05 -2.40
C LEU A 536 -24.87 -25.61 -2.38
N GLY A 537 -25.96 -25.41 -1.65
CA GLY A 537 -26.54 -24.10 -1.51
C GLY A 537 -25.62 -23.10 -0.80
N ILE A 538 -25.01 -23.52 0.30
CA ILE A 538 -24.05 -22.69 1.03
C ILE A 538 -22.88 -22.32 0.11
N VAL A 539 -22.37 -23.30 -0.65
CA VAL A 539 -21.30 -23.05 -1.63
C VAL A 539 -21.74 -22.04 -2.69
N LEU A 540 -22.94 -22.15 -3.26
CA LEU A 540 -23.46 -21.21 -4.25
C LEU A 540 -23.61 -19.79 -3.70
N VAL A 541 -24.05 -19.63 -2.45
CA VAL A 541 -24.15 -18.31 -1.80
C VAL A 541 -22.76 -17.72 -1.57
N LEU A 542 -21.80 -18.51 -1.12
CA LEU A 542 -20.42 -18.05 -0.91
C LEU A 542 -19.75 -17.66 -2.23
N VAL A 543 -19.89 -18.49 -3.27
CA VAL A 543 -19.37 -18.22 -4.62
C VAL A 543 -20.05 -16.99 -5.22
N GLY A 544 -21.37 -16.86 -5.08
CA GLY A 544 -22.12 -15.68 -5.50
C GLY A 544 -21.68 -14.41 -4.76
N GLY A 545 -21.47 -14.49 -3.44
CA GLY A 545 -20.95 -13.38 -2.66
C GLY A 545 -19.56 -12.93 -3.12
N LEU A 546 -18.64 -13.87 -3.36
CA LEU A 546 -17.28 -13.60 -3.85
C LEU A 546 -17.29 -13.02 -5.26
N LEU A 547 -18.12 -13.54 -6.17
CA LEU A 547 -18.25 -13.01 -7.52
C LEU A 547 -18.85 -11.59 -7.52
N ALA A 548 -19.83 -11.32 -6.66
CA ALA A 548 -20.41 -9.98 -6.50
C ALA A 548 -19.38 -8.99 -5.97
N ALA A 549 -18.63 -9.39 -4.95
CA ALA A 549 -17.54 -8.62 -4.38
C ALA A 549 -16.47 -8.27 -5.42
N ALA A 550 -15.94 -9.28 -6.11
CA ALA A 550 -14.91 -9.12 -7.11
C ALA A 550 -15.43 -8.27 -8.28
N GLY A 551 -16.65 -8.55 -8.76
CA GLY A 551 -17.29 -7.81 -9.84
C GLY A 551 -17.43 -6.32 -9.53
N ILE A 552 -17.98 -5.97 -8.36
CA ILE A 552 -18.14 -4.57 -7.94
C ILE A 552 -16.79 -3.88 -7.82
N THR A 553 -15.82 -4.51 -7.15
CA THR A 553 -14.47 -3.95 -6.96
C THR A 553 -13.78 -3.69 -8.30
N LEU A 554 -13.84 -4.63 -9.25
CA LEU A 554 -13.23 -4.50 -10.57
C LEU A 554 -13.93 -3.46 -11.44
N LEU A 555 -15.26 -3.35 -11.38
CA LEU A 555 -15.99 -2.28 -12.07
C LEU A 555 -15.62 -0.90 -11.49
N TYR A 556 -15.52 -0.78 -10.17
CA TYR A 556 -15.05 0.43 -9.51
C TYR A 556 -13.63 0.78 -9.94
N ALA A 557 -12.72 -0.20 -9.92
CA ALA A 557 -11.32 0.01 -10.29
C ALA A 557 -11.20 0.40 -11.78
N GLY A 558 -11.92 -0.26 -12.68
CA GLY A 558 -11.87 0.03 -14.11
C GLY A 558 -12.41 1.43 -14.48
N VAL A 559 -13.43 1.91 -13.77
CA VAL A 559 -14.06 3.21 -14.07
C VAL A 559 -13.43 4.35 -13.28
N LEU A 560 -13.44 4.26 -11.96
CA LEU A 560 -13.08 5.38 -11.08
C LEU A 560 -11.58 5.43 -10.85
N PHE A 561 -10.96 4.34 -10.43
CA PHE A 561 -9.52 4.31 -10.21
C PHE A 561 -8.76 4.55 -11.51
N GLY A 562 -9.11 3.84 -12.59
CA GLY A 562 -8.48 4.05 -13.89
C GLY A 562 -8.52 5.51 -14.37
N ARG A 563 -9.64 6.21 -14.14
CA ARG A 563 -9.73 7.65 -14.46
C ARG A 563 -8.88 8.51 -13.53
N TRP A 564 -8.87 8.21 -12.22
CA TRP A 564 -8.03 8.92 -11.28
C TRP A 564 -6.55 8.75 -11.61
N GLU A 565 -6.09 7.53 -11.85
CA GLU A 565 -4.72 7.20 -12.24
C GLU A 565 -4.28 8.00 -13.48
N ARG A 566 -5.08 7.99 -14.55
CA ARG A 566 -4.76 8.78 -15.76
C ARG A 566 -4.73 10.28 -15.49
N ASN A 567 -5.65 10.79 -14.68
CA ASN A 567 -5.67 12.22 -14.34
C ASN A 567 -4.43 12.61 -13.54
N ALA A 568 -3.97 11.77 -12.60
CA ALA A 568 -2.74 12.00 -11.85
C ALA A 568 -1.50 11.99 -12.77
N ILE A 569 -1.43 11.05 -13.72
CA ILE A 569 -0.36 11.01 -14.72
C ILE A 569 -0.38 12.26 -15.59
N TRP A 570 -1.55 12.64 -16.14
CA TRP A 570 -1.69 13.84 -16.98
C TRP A 570 -1.35 15.12 -16.25
N ASP A 571 -1.74 15.26 -14.98
CA ASP A 571 -1.42 16.45 -14.18
C ASP A 571 0.11 16.64 -14.05
N VAL A 572 0.86 15.55 -13.79
CA VAL A 572 2.32 15.62 -13.72
C VAL A 572 2.95 15.90 -15.08
N ILE A 573 2.47 15.26 -16.16
CA ILE A 573 2.92 15.55 -17.54
C ILE A 573 2.75 17.04 -17.84
N ASP A 574 1.55 17.58 -17.63
CA ASP A 574 1.21 18.98 -17.86
C ASP A 574 2.13 19.93 -17.07
N GLN A 575 2.39 19.62 -15.80
CA GLN A 575 3.27 20.42 -14.97
C GLN A 575 4.73 20.37 -15.47
N MET A 576 5.22 19.20 -15.87
CA MET A 576 6.57 19.01 -16.42
C MET A 576 6.74 19.75 -17.76
N GLU A 577 5.77 19.65 -18.66
CA GLU A 577 5.80 20.32 -19.97
C GLU A 577 5.70 21.86 -19.83
N ARG A 578 4.97 22.37 -18.85
CA ARG A 578 4.97 23.81 -18.48
C ARG A 578 6.34 24.29 -18.01
N LEU A 579 7.10 23.45 -17.32
CA LEU A 579 8.49 23.79 -16.96
C LEU A 579 9.41 23.77 -18.19
N GLY A 580 9.22 22.82 -19.11
CA GLY A 580 10.00 22.72 -20.35
C GLY A 580 9.77 23.89 -21.31
N SER A 581 8.51 24.32 -21.46
CA SER A 581 8.11 25.41 -22.37
C SER A 581 8.49 26.81 -21.91
N ARG A 582 8.75 27.02 -20.61
CA ARG A 582 9.15 28.32 -20.03
C ARG A 582 10.64 28.68 -20.24
N GLY A 583 11.41 27.89 -20.99
CA GLY A 583 12.75 28.30 -21.46
C GLY A 583 13.89 28.22 -20.44
N GLY A 584 13.79 27.37 -19.41
CA GLY A 584 14.81 27.23 -18.36
C GLY A 584 15.86 26.13 -18.58
N ILE A 585 16.18 25.75 -19.82
CA ILE A 585 17.19 24.71 -20.13
C ILE A 585 18.56 25.33 -20.51
N GLY A 586 18.74 26.64 -20.33
CA GLY A 586 19.98 27.33 -20.70
C GLY A 586 20.38 28.51 -19.82
N GLN A 587 20.22 28.41 -18.50
CA GLN A 587 20.95 29.28 -17.54
C GLN A 587 21.44 28.47 -16.35
#